data_AF-A0A7X4AF55-F1
#
_entry.id   AF-A0A7X4AF55-F1
#
_cell.length_a   1.000
_cell.length_b   1.000
_cell.length_c   1.000
_cell.angle_alpha   90.00
_cell.angle_beta   90.00
_cell.angle_gamma   90.00
#
_symmetry.space_group_name_H-M   'P 1'
#
loop_
_entity.id
_entity.type
_entity.pdbx_description
1 polymer ?
#
loop_
_entity_poly.entity_id
_entity_poly.type
_entity_poly.pdbx_seq_one_letter_code
_entity_poly.pdbx_strand_id
1 'polypeptide(L)'
;MRLYAAAIEKNTELYGEHAVEAATEQVCKRFDTFLKRRYREYNDAQRGLLIFSEGRFDARAKLWVRGFRRRGTRWGSIYNLADIPYFAPMKESRLLQAADFIAHATWLSYERRDHTLARRLLRHFDLHEGVLHGLVHVGPSRGRDCDCPACTSRRIPGNIGPWIPPE
;
A
#
# COMPACT_ATOMS: atom_id res chain seq x y z
N MET A 1 8.52 -12.10 -3.61
CA MET A 1 7.53 -11.04 -3.91
C MET A 1 7.38 -10.18 -2.66
N ARG A 2 7.35 -8.85 -2.78
CA ARG A 2 7.06 -7.94 -1.66
C ARG A 2 5.64 -7.41 -1.79
N LEU A 3 4.91 -7.35 -0.68
CA LEU A 3 3.52 -6.90 -0.64
C LEU A 3 3.41 -5.44 -0.21
N TYR A 4 2.37 -4.78 -0.73
CA TYR A 4 2.05 -3.40 -0.43
C TYR A 4 0.54 -3.24 -0.24
N ALA A 5 0.12 -2.54 0.81
CA ALA A 5 -1.30 -2.26 1.07
C ALA A 5 -1.48 -0.98 1.88
N ALA A 6 -2.67 -0.40 1.76
CA ALA A 6 -3.10 0.75 2.53
C ALA A 6 -4.45 0.47 3.21
N ALA A 7 -4.47 0.54 4.53
CA ALA A 7 -5.69 0.58 5.32
C ALA A 7 -6.12 2.04 5.45
N ILE A 8 -7.31 2.35 4.94
CA ILE A 8 -7.89 3.69 4.95
C ILE A 8 -9.05 3.71 5.93
N GLU A 9 -8.87 4.40 7.06
CA GLU A 9 -9.93 4.72 8.00
C GLU A 9 -10.78 5.85 7.41
N LYS A 10 -12.03 5.53 7.08
CA LYS A 10 -12.91 6.47 6.40
C LYS A 10 -13.42 7.53 7.38
N ASN A 11 -13.45 8.77 6.93
CA ASN A 11 -14.08 9.88 7.65
C ASN A 11 -14.82 10.80 6.65
N THR A 12 -15.29 11.96 7.11
CA THR A 12 -16.03 12.92 6.28
C THR A 12 -15.24 13.47 5.10
N GLU A 13 -13.90 13.48 5.15
CA GLU A 13 -13.02 13.95 4.07
C GLU A 13 -12.46 12.79 3.23
N LEU A 14 -12.27 11.64 3.85
CA LEU A 14 -11.60 10.47 3.30
C LEU A 14 -12.58 9.33 3.07
N TYR A 15 -13.50 9.52 2.13
CA TYR A 15 -14.51 8.52 1.73
C TYR A 15 -14.63 8.45 0.21
N GLY A 16 -15.39 7.46 -0.29
CA GLY A 16 -15.70 7.32 -1.71
C GLY A 16 -14.46 7.36 -2.60
N GLU A 17 -14.47 8.25 -3.60
CA GLU A 17 -13.38 8.42 -4.55
C GLU A 17 -12.07 8.87 -3.88
N HIS A 18 -12.14 9.77 -2.90
CA HIS A 18 -10.94 10.29 -2.20
C HIS A 18 -10.22 9.20 -1.40
N ALA A 19 -10.95 8.25 -0.81
CA ALA A 19 -10.34 7.11 -0.13
C ALA A 19 -9.57 6.21 -1.10
N VAL A 20 -10.11 5.98 -2.31
CA VAL A 20 -9.47 5.17 -3.35
C VAL A 20 -8.24 5.88 -3.92
N GLU A 21 -8.34 7.18 -4.19
CA GLU A 21 -7.20 8.01 -4.62
C GLU A 21 -6.06 7.96 -3.60
N ALA A 22 -6.37 8.17 -2.31
CA ALA A 22 -5.39 8.11 -1.23
C ALA A 22 -4.75 6.72 -1.08
N ALA A 23 -5.53 5.64 -1.16
CA ALA A 23 -5.00 4.29 -1.12
C ALA A 23 -4.03 4.04 -2.29
N THR A 24 -4.41 4.47 -3.49
CA THR A 24 -3.59 4.36 -4.71
C THR A 24 -2.27 5.11 -4.55
N GLU A 25 -2.32 6.35 -4.07
CA GLU A 25 -1.13 7.19 -3.81
C GLU A 25 -0.18 6.49 -2.83
N GLN A 26 -0.71 5.95 -1.73
CA GLN A 26 0.11 5.30 -0.71
C GLN A 26 0.78 4.02 -1.21
N VAL A 27 0.06 3.17 -1.96
CA VAL A 27 0.64 1.95 -2.54
C VAL A 27 1.75 2.31 -3.52
N CYS A 28 1.51 3.27 -4.41
CA CYS A 28 2.51 3.70 -5.38
C CYS A 28 3.74 4.31 -4.70
N LYS A 29 3.55 5.17 -3.69
CA LYS A 29 4.65 5.79 -2.93
C LYS A 29 5.54 4.75 -2.23
N ARG A 30 4.94 3.69 -1.68
CA ARG A 30 5.68 2.63 -0.98
C ARG A 30 6.50 1.79 -1.92
N PHE A 31 5.90 1.42 -3.05
CA PHE A 31 6.62 0.71 -4.09
C PHE A 31 7.76 1.56 -4.68
N ASP A 32 7.54 2.85 -4.92
CA ASP A 32 8.60 3.78 -5.36
C ASP A 32 9.72 3.92 -4.32
N THR A 33 9.38 3.90 -3.02
CA THR A 33 10.37 3.89 -1.92
C THR A 33 11.22 2.62 -1.96
N PHE A 34 10.59 1.45 -2.18
CA PHE A 34 11.30 0.19 -2.36
C PHE A 34 12.26 0.24 -3.56
N LEU A 35 11.81 0.75 -4.70
CA LEU A 35 12.66 0.86 -5.91
C LEU A 35 13.84 1.82 -5.69
N LYS A 36 13.60 2.99 -5.07
CA LYS A 36 14.68 3.92 -4.69
C LYS A 36 15.71 3.28 -3.78
N ARG A 37 15.24 2.52 -2.78
CA ARG A 37 16.11 1.79 -1.87
C ARG A 37 16.95 0.73 -2.60
N ARG A 38 16.32 -0.03 -3.48
CA ARG A 38 16.99 -1.06 -4.30
C ARG A 38 18.08 -0.46 -5.20
N TYR A 39 17.83 0.70 -5.79
CA TYR A 39 18.84 1.44 -6.53
C TYR A 39 20.00 1.89 -5.65
N ARG A 40 19.73 2.47 -4.47
CA ARG A 40 20.77 2.96 -3.56
C ARG A 40 21.65 1.85 -3.00
N GLU A 41 21.06 0.70 -2.64
CA GLU A 41 21.77 -0.40 -1.97
C GLU A 41 22.47 -1.33 -2.96
N TYR A 42 21.89 -1.53 -4.14
CA TYR A 42 22.33 -2.56 -5.09
C TYR A 42 22.65 -2.02 -6.49
N ASN A 43 22.60 -0.70 -6.69
CA ASN A 43 22.74 -0.05 -8.00
C ASN A 43 21.77 -0.61 -9.07
N ASP A 44 20.58 -1.04 -8.65
CA ASP A 44 19.59 -1.65 -9.53
C ASP A 44 18.46 -0.67 -9.89
N ALA A 45 18.55 -0.10 -11.09
CA ALA A 45 17.67 0.96 -11.58
C ALA A 45 16.35 0.42 -12.21
N GLN A 46 15.57 -0.33 -11.44
CA GLN A 46 14.28 -0.88 -11.88
C GLN A 46 13.20 0.19 -12.05
N ARG A 47 12.23 -0.09 -12.93
CA ARG A 47 11.00 0.69 -13.11
C ARG A 47 9.78 -0.18 -12.80
N GLY A 48 8.79 0.43 -12.17
CA GLY A 48 7.54 -0.19 -11.76
C GLY A 48 6.45 -0.10 -12.82
N LEU A 49 5.71 -1.18 -12.99
CA LEU A 49 4.48 -1.22 -13.77
C LEU A 49 3.27 -1.08 -12.83
N LEU A 50 2.30 -0.25 -13.21
CA LEU A 50 1.06 -0.09 -12.46
C LEU A 50 -0.10 -0.64 -13.27
N ILE A 51 -0.76 -1.65 -12.72
CA ILE A 51 -1.90 -2.32 -13.35
C ILE A 51 -3.09 -2.22 -12.39
N PHE A 52 -4.20 -1.70 -12.88
CA PHE A 52 -5.48 -1.67 -12.18
C PHE A 52 -6.38 -2.80 -12.68
N SER A 53 -7.23 -3.31 -11.78
CA SER A 53 -8.42 -4.01 -12.23
C SER A 53 -9.34 -3.02 -12.93
N GLU A 54 -9.84 -3.39 -14.09
CA GLU A 54 -10.91 -2.65 -14.78
C GLU A 54 -12.10 -2.48 -13.85
N GLY A 55 -12.73 -1.30 -13.91
CA GLY A 55 -13.90 -0.98 -13.12
C GLY A 55 -14.32 0.48 -13.18
N ARG A 56 -14.98 0.94 -12.11
CA ARG A 56 -15.61 2.26 -12.05
C ARG A 56 -14.60 3.42 -12.13
N PHE A 57 -13.34 3.19 -11.75
CA PHE A 57 -12.36 4.26 -11.54
C PHE A 57 -11.34 4.40 -12.67
N ASP A 58 -11.51 3.74 -13.81
CA ASP A 58 -10.46 3.66 -14.85
C ASP A 58 -10.01 5.03 -15.38
N ALA A 59 -10.97 5.88 -15.75
CA ALA A 59 -10.69 7.25 -16.20
C ALA A 59 -10.05 8.10 -15.09
N ARG A 60 -10.49 7.91 -13.83
CA ARG A 60 -9.99 8.64 -12.67
C ARG A 60 -8.59 8.20 -12.27
N ALA A 61 -8.30 6.90 -12.28
CA ALA A 61 -6.98 6.34 -12.02
C ALA A 61 -5.91 6.90 -12.97
N LYS A 62 -6.24 7.06 -14.26
CA LYS A 62 -5.36 7.75 -15.22
C LYS A 62 -5.06 9.19 -14.80
N LEU A 63 -6.07 9.93 -14.31
CA LEU A 63 -5.91 11.31 -13.83
C LEU A 63 -5.07 11.38 -12.54
N TRP A 64 -5.33 10.51 -11.57
CA TRP A 64 -4.58 10.46 -10.30
C TRP A 64 -3.11 10.16 -10.55
N VAL A 65 -2.79 9.11 -11.33
CA VAL A 65 -1.40 8.72 -11.62
C VAL A 65 -0.66 9.81 -12.40
N ARG A 66 -1.34 10.48 -13.34
CA ARG A 66 -0.79 11.68 -14.00
C ARG A 66 -0.55 12.81 -13.00
N GLY A 67 -1.44 13.00 -12.03
CA GLY A 67 -1.30 13.96 -10.93
C GLY A 67 -0.08 13.66 -10.05
N PHE A 68 0.08 12.41 -9.61
CA PHE A 68 1.20 11.96 -8.78
C PHE A 68 2.57 12.16 -9.46
N ARG A 69 2.61 12.00 -10.79
CA ARG A 69 3.80 12.26 -11.62
C ARG A 69 4.10 13.74 -11.81
N ARG A 70 3.09 14.57 -12.11
CA ARG A 70 3.27 15.98 -12.50
C ARG A 70 3.43 16.95 -11.34
N ARG A 71 2.65 16.80 -10.27
CA ARG A 71 2.58 17.80 -9.20
C ARG A 71 3.50 17.50 -8.02
N GLY A 72 4.15 16.33 -8.02
CA GLY A 72 4.46 15.66 -6.77
C GLY A 72 3.18 15.16 -6.11
N THR A 73 3.24 14.04 -5.38
CA THR A 73 2.18 13.70 -4.41
C THR A 73 2.08 14.81 -3.38
N ARG A 74 1.05 14.79 -2.53
CA ARG A 74 0.99 15.64 -1.31
C ARG A 74 2.23 15.44 -0.39
N TRP A 75 3.13 14.51 -0.74
CA TRP A 75 4.32 14.09 -0.02
C TRP A 75 5.58 13.85 -0.90
N GLY A 76 5.65 14.37 -2.15
CA GLY A 76 6.79 14.24 -3.10
C GLY A 76 6.51 13.45 -4.40
N SER A 77 7.32 13.57 -5.47
CA SER A 77 7.00 12.90 -6.76
C SER A 77 7.30 11.40 -6.79
N ILE A 78 6.49 10.66 -7.55
CA ILE A 78 6.68 9.24 -7.87
C ILE A 78 7.52 9.16 -9.16
N TYR A 79 8.75 8.70 -9.07
CA TYR A 79 9.73 8.80 -10.17
C TYR A 79 9.93 7.49 -10.92
N ASN A 80 9.68 6.34 -10.27
CA ASN A 80 10.09 5.06 -10.82
C ASN A 80 8.98 4.28 -11.54
N LEU A 81 7.92 4.93 -12.01
CA LEU A 81 6.93 4.26 -12.86
C LEU A 81 7.42 4.22 -14.32
N ALA A 82 7.31 3.06 -14.98
CA ALA A 82 7.75 2.85 -16.36
C ALA A 82 6.89 3.60 -17.39
N ASP A 83 5.56 3.57 -17.23
CA ASP A 83 4.61 4.09 -18.23
C ASP A 83 3.31 4.57 -17.56
N ILE A 84 2.26 4.81 -18.34
CA ILE A 84 0.88 5.04 -17.90
C ILE A 84 0.34 3.83 -17.12
N PRO A 85 -0.72 4.01 -16.30
CA PRO A 85 -1.38 2.86 -15.70
C PRO A 85 -2.09 2.02 -16.77
N TYR A 86 -1.93 0.70 -16.67
CA TYR A 86 -2.64 -0.29 -17.47
C TYR A 86 -3.86 -0.80 -16.72
N PHE A 87 -4.79 -1.38 -17.48
CA PHE A 87 -6.04 -1.91 -16.98
C PHE A 87 -6.20 -3.32 -17.54
N ALA A 88 -6.66 -4.24 -16.71
CA ALA A 88 -6.96 -5.60 -17.12
C ALA A 88 -8.14 -6.16 -16.31
N PRO A 89 -8.93 -7.09 -16.87
CA PRO A 89 -9.95 -7.80 -16.11
C PRO A 89 -9.34 -8.58 -14.94
N MET A 90 -9.92 -8.49 -13.75
CA MET A 90 -9.43 -9.22 -12.57
C MET A 90 -9.36 -10.75 -12.80
N LYS A 91 -10.29 -11.30 -13.59
CA LYS A 91 -10.34 -12.75 -13.89
C LYS A 91 -9.17 -13.23 -14.75
N GLU A 92 -8.52 -12.33 -15.49
CA GLU A 92 -7.47 -12.66 -16.45
C GLU A 92 -6.06 -12.46 -15.87
N SER A 93 -5.94 -11.92 -14.65
CA SER A 93 -4.65 -11.67 -14.01
C SER A 93 -4.60 -12.23 -12.59
N ARG A 94 -3.75 -13.26 -12.40
CA ARG A 94 -3.45 -13.83 -11.08
C ARG A 94 -2.85 -12.80 -10.11
N LEU A 95 -2.15 -11.79 -10.62
CA LEU A 95 -1.60 -10.70 -9.80
C LEU A 95 -2.70 -9.76 -9.31
N LEU A 96 -3.70 -9.47 -10.13
CA LEU A 96 -4.86 -8.68 -9.69
C LEU A 96 -5.69 -9.45 -8.65
N GLN A 97 -5.86 -10.76 -8.84
CA GLN A 97 -6.52 -11.62 -7.84
C GLN A 97 -5.74 -11.65 -6.51
N ALA A 98 -4.41 -11.73 -6.58
CA ALA A 98 -3.56 -11.64 -5.39
C ALA A 98 -3.70 -10.27 -4.71
N ALA A 99 -3.75 -9.17 -5.46
CA ALA A 99 -3.96 -7.83 -4.93
C ALA A 99 -5.32 -7.70 -4.22
N ASP A 100 -6.38 -8.25 -4.80
CA ASP A 100 -7.72 -8.30 -4.20
C ASP A 100 -7.72 -9.08 -2.88
N PHE A 101 -7.11 -10.27 -2.86
CA PHE A 101 -6.95 -11.06 -1.65
C PHE A 101 -6.17 -10.32 -0.55
N ILE A 102 -5.10 -9.61 -0.90
CA ILE A 102 -4.31 -8.80 0.04
C ILE A 102 -5.15 -7.63 0.58
N ALA A 103 -5.93 -6.96 -0.28
CA ALA A 103 -6.81 -5.88 0.11
C ALA A 103 -7.88 -6.40 1.10
N HIS A 104 -8.50 -7.54 0.81
CA HIS A 104 -9.48 -8.17 1.69
C HIS A 104 -8.89 -8.59 3.03
N ALA A 105 -7.73 -9.26 3.04
CA ALA A 105 -7.04 -9.64 4.27
C ALA A 105 -6.62 -8.43 5.11
N THR A 106 -6.21 -7.33 4.46
CA THR A 106 -5.91 -6.06 5.14
C THR A 106 -7.18 -5.48 5.75
N TRP A 107 -8.28 -5.43 5.00
CA TRP A 107 -9.55 -4.93 5.51
C TRP A 107 -10.06 -5.76 6.69
N LEU A 108 -10.07 -7.09 6.63
CA LEU A 108 -10.49 -7.97 7.72
C LEU A 108 -9.70 -7.69 9.02
N SER A 109 -8.39 -7.52 8.89
CA SER A 109 -7.49 -7.26 10.02
C SER A 109 -7.79 -5.92 10.69
N TYR A 110 -8.04 -4.87 9.91
CA TYR A 110 -8.29 -3.52 10.44
C TYR A 110 -9.73 -3.33 10.92
N GLU A 111 -10.71 -3.80 10.14
CA GLU A 111 -12.14 -3.59 10.40
C GLU A 111 -12.69 -4.58 11.43
N ARG A 112 -12.35 -5.87 11.29
CA ARG A 112 -12.95 -6.95 12.10
C ARG A 112 -12.05 -7.49 13.19
N ARG A 113 -10.81 -6.98 13.31
CA ARG A 113 -9.75 -7.56 14.15
C ARG A 113 -9.51 -9.05 13.87
N ASP A 114 -9.81 -9.49 12.65
CA ASP A 114 -9.55 -10.85 12.20
C ASP A 114 -8.20 -10.88 11.47
N HIS A 115 -7.19 -11.39 12.17
CA HIS A 115 -5.82 -11.44 11.70
C HIS A 115 -5.47 -12.77 11.02
N THR A 116 -6.43 -13.68 10.83
CA THR A 116 -6.21 -15.04 10.32
C THR A 116 -5.47 -15.05 8.97
N LEU A 117 -5.92 -14.21 8.04
CA LEU A 117 -5.27 -14.06 6.73
C LEU A 117 -4.02 -13.18 6.80
N ALA A 118 -4.12 -12.04 7.49
CA ALA A 118 -3.05 -11.06 7.56
C ALA A 118 -1.77 -11.61 8.21
N ARG A 119 -1.90 -12.50 9.20
CA ARG A 119 -0.77 -13.18 9.87
C ARG A 119 0.13 -13.91 8.87
N ARG A 120 -0.46 -14.59 7.88
CA ARG A 120 0.28 -15.31 6.84
C ARG A 120 0.94 -14.36 5.83
N LEU A 121 0.34 -13.20 5.60
CA LEU A 121 0.83 -12.21 4.64
C LEU A 121 1.91 -11.29 5.22
N LEU A 122 1.93 -11.09 6.55
CA LEU A 122 2.76 -10.07 7.19
C LEU A 122 4.25 -10.16 6.82
N ARG A 123 4.80 -11.38 6.81
CA ARG A 123 6.20 -11.64 6.46
C ARG A 123 6.58 -11.29 5.02
N HIS A 124 5.60 -11.12 4.14
CA HIS A 124 5.81 -10.80 2.73
C HIS A 124 5.71 -9.30 2.44
N PHE A 125 5.14 -8.50 3.36
CA PHE A 125 5.17 -7.05 3.22
C PHE A 125 6.62 -6.54 3.24
N ASP A 126 6.85 -5.41 2.56
CA ASP A 126 8.17 -4.78 2.59
C ASP A 126 8.55 -4.38 4.03
N LEU A 127 9.58 -5.03 4.57
CA LEU A 127 10.15 -4.80 5.89
C LEU A 127 11.62 -4.44 5.70
N HIS A 128 12.03 -3.31 6.25
CA HIS A 128 13.41 -2.84 6.19
C HIS A 128 13.74 -2.13 7.49
N GLU A 129 14.90 -2.46 8.08
CA GLU A 129 15.35 -1.91 9.38
C GLU A 129 14.28 -1.99 10.47
N GLY A 130 13.52 -3.09 10.51
CA GLY A 130 12.44 -3.31 11.48
C GLY A 130 11.15 -2.53 11.21
N VAL A 131 11.10 -1.68 10.18
CA VAL A 131 9.91 -0.87 9.85
C VAL A 131 9.11 -1.50 8.71
N LEU A 132 7.79 -1.64 8.91
CA LEU A 132 6.88 -2.21 7.90
C LEU A 132 6.54 -1.15 6.84
N HIS A 133 7.37 -1.01 5.81
CA HIS A 133 7.17 -0.10 4.68
C HIS A 133 6.08 -0.58 3.72
N GLY A 134 5.79 -1.88 3.67
CA GLY A 134 4.75 -2.44 2.80
C GLY A 134 3.33 -2.05 3.22
N LEU A 135 3.08 -1.79 4.51
CA LEU A 135 1.74 -1.54 5.03
C LEU A 135 1.62 -0.13 5.62
N VAL A 136 0.47 0.51 5.40
CA VAL A 136 0.12 1.79 6.02
C VAL A 136 -1.27 1.80 6.58
N HIS A 137 -1.40 2.55 7.67
CA HIS A 137 -2.67 3.02 8.18
C HIS A 137 -2.77 4.52 7.88
N VAL A 138 -3.84 4.94 7.21
CA VAL A 138 -4.18 6.35 6.96
C VAL A 138 -5.53 6.62 7.59
N GLY A 139 -5.60 7.60 8.47
CA GLY A 139 -6.79 7.84 9.27
C GLY A 139 -6.55 8.77 10.44
N PRO A 140 -7.61 9.30 11.08
CA PRO A 140 -7.51 10.03 12.34
C PRO A 140 -6.84 9.24 13.45
N SER A 141 -7.11 7.93 13.52
CA SER A 141 -6.55 7.05 14.56
C SER A 141 -5.09 6.70 14.30
N ARG A 142 -4.51 7.10 13.16
CA ARG A 142 -3.08 6.88 12.87
C ARG A 142 -2.23 7.75 13.80
N GLY A 143 -1.35 7.13 14.59
CA GLY A 143 -0.40 7.92 15.37
C GLY A 143 0.19 7.17 16.56
N ARG A 144 0.42 7.91 17.64
CA ARG A 144 1.07 7.42 18.86
C ARG A 144 0.27 6.33 19.57
N ASP A 145 -1.06 6.38 19.49
CA ASP A 145 -1.96 5.48 20.24
C ASP A 145 -2.44 4.29 19.41
N CYS A 146 -2.09 4.25 18.11
CA CYS A 146 -2.44 3.12 17.26
C CYS A 146 -1.47 1.95 17.49
N ASP A 147 -2.06 0.81 17.83
CA ASP A 147 -1.35 -0.44 18.08
C ASP A 147 -1.25 -1.35 16.83
N CYS A 148 -1.77 -0.91 15.68
CA CYS A 148 -1.71 -1.69 14.44
C CYS A 148 -0.28 -1.98 13.98
N PRO A 149 -0.05 -3.08 13.22
CA PRO A 149 1.30 -3.44 12.75
C PRO A 149 2.02 -2.35 11.97
N ALA A 150 1.28 -1.55 11.19
CA ALA A 150 1.86 -0.46 10.42
C ALA A 150 2.29 0.73 11.28
N CYS A 151 1.54 1.07 12.33
CA CYS A 151 1.85 2.18 13.22
C CYS A 151 2.90 1.76 14.26
N THR A 152 2.75 0.58 14.86
CA THR A 152 3.68 0.09 15.88
C THR A 152 5.09 -0.09 15.32
N SER A 153 5.26 -0.71 14.14
CA SER A 153 6.59 -0.88 13.54
C SER A 153 7.31 0.43 13.19
N ARG A 154 6.58 1.54 13.09
CA ARG A 154 7.16 2.88 12.90
C ARG A 154 7.52 3.57 14.20
N ARG A 155 6.80 3.27 15.29
CA ARG A 155 7.09 3.79 16.63
C ARG A 155 8.24 3.02 17.27
N ILE A 156 8.23 1.70 17.10
CA ILE A 156 9.17 0.75 17.68
C ILE A 156 9.58 -0.21 16.56
N PRO A 157 10.66 0.10 15.81
CA PRO A 157 11.18 -0.80 14.78
C PRO A 157 11.44 -2.21 15.33
N GLY A 158 11.03 -3.22 14.57
CA GLY A 158 11.09 -4.63 14.97
C GLY A 158 9.85 -5.14 15.72
N ASN A 159 8.91 -4.26 16.09
CA ASN A 159 7.67 -4.62 16.77
C ASN A 159 6.44 -4.42 15.86
N ILE A 160 5.59 -5.45 15.74
CA ILE A 160 4.40 -5.45 14.88
C ILE A 160 3.08 -5.26 15.66
N GLY A 161 3.17 -4.86 16.93
CA GLY A 161 2.02 -4.64 17.80
C GLY A 161 1.32 -5.93 18.24
N PRO A 162 0.27 -5.79 19.07
CA PRO A 162 -0.40 -6.93 19.70
C PRO A 162 -1.35 -7.68 18.76
N TRP A 163 -1.68 -7.11 17.60
CA TRP A 163 -2.66 -7.69 16.66
C TRP A 163 -2.22 -9.07 16.14
N ILE A 164 -0.92 -9.32 16.06
CA ILE A 164 -0.37 -10.56 15.53
C ILE A 164 0.53 -11.14 16.61
N PRO A 165 0.00 -12.02 17.48
CA PRO A 165 0.81 -12.64 18.53
C PRO A 165 1.97 -13.44 17.92
N PRO A 166 3.13 -13.50 18.60
CA PRO A 166 4.22 -14.38 18.20
C PRO A 166 3.75 -15.84 18.28
N GLU A 167 4.21 -16.65 17.32
CA GLU A 167 3.99 -18.12 17.33
C GLU A 167 4.83 -18.78 18.44
#